data_AF-A5GE29-F1
#
_entry.id   AF-A5GE29-F1
#
_cell.length_a   1.000
_cell.length_b   1.000
_cell.length_c   1.000
_cell.angle_alpha   90.00
_cell.angle_beta   90.00
_cell.angle_gamma   90.00
#
_symmetry.space_group_name_H-M   'P 1'
#
loop_
_entity.id
_entity.type
_entity.pdbx_description
1 polymer ?
#
loop_
_entity_poly.entity_id
_entity_poly.type
_entity_poly.pdbx_seq_one_letter_code
_entity_poly.pdbx_strand_id
1 'polypeptide(L)'
;MATNMVKKDDQQLEDWESLCEQCGLCCFEKIEDEDGTIFFTATPCRYLDVVSRECKIYERRFEICPECVKLTEEIVRGIRWLHDDCGYMKALGLKRRR
;
A
#
# COMPACT_ATOMS: atom_id res chain seq x y z
N MET A 1 9.02 1.73 -37.87
CA MET A 1 8.87 2.64 -36.71
C MET A 1 7.75 2.11 -35.85
N ALA A 2 8.09 1.33 -34.82
CA ALA A 2 7.12 0.74 -33.91
C ALA A 2 6.93 1.71 -32.75
N THR A 3 5.91 2.57 -32.83
CA THR A 3 5.57 3.48 -31.74
C THR A 3 4.34 2.94 -31.01
N ASN A 4 4.61 2.52 -29.77
CA ASN A 4 3.76 2.50 -28.58
C ASN A 4 2.27 2.18 -28.75
N MET A 5 1.93 0.93 -28.41
CA MET A 5 0.68 0.59 -27.75
C MET A 5 0.98 0.27 -26.27
N VAL A 6 1.37 1.28 -25.49
CA VAL A 6 1.36 1.12 -24.02
C VAL A 6 -0.10 1.16 -23.60
N LYS A 7 -0.54 0.08 -22.96
CA LYS A 7 -1.95 -0.22 -22.68
C LYS A 7 -2.45 0.77 -21.64
N LYS A 8 -3.62 1.38 -21.88
CA LYS A 8 -4.28 2.38 -21.02
C LYS A 8 -4.39 1.98 -19.54
N ASP A 9 -4.50 0.68 -19.27
CA ASP A 9 -4.55 0.11 -17.91
C ASP A 9 -3.23 0.25 -17.14
N ASP A 10 -2.10 0.14 -17.84
CA ASP A 10 -0.77 0.15 -17.24
C ASP A 10 -0.43 1.54 -16.70
N GLN A 11 -0.74 2.58 -17.48
CA GLN A 11 -0.59 3.98 -17.07
C GLN A 11 -1.45 4.30 -15.84
N GLN A 12 -2.68 3.79 -15.79
CA GLN A 12 -3.57 4.03 -14.65
C GLN A 12 -3.03 3.35 -13.37
N LEU A 13 -2.37 2.20 -13.49
CA LEU A 13 -1.70 1.54 -12.37
C LEU A 13 -0.45 2.31 -11.94
N GLU A 14 0.38 2.78 -12.87
CA GLU A 14 1.55 3.62 -12.57
C GLU A 14 1.16 4.91 -11.86
N ASP A 15 0.14 5.61 -12.37
CA ASP A 15 -0.38 6.84 -11.78
C ASP A 15 -0.90 6.58 -10.35
N TRP A 16 -1.58 5.46 -10.13
CA TRP A 16 -2.07 5.06 -8.81
C TRP A 16 -0.92 4.72 -7.85
N GLU A 17 0.07 3.95 -8.30
CA GLU A 17 1.22 3.55 -7.49
C GLU A 17 2.12 4.74 -7.14
N SER A 18 2.14 5.78 -7.96
CA SER A 18 2.84 7.04 -7.69
C SER A 18 2.32 7.77 -6.44
N LEU A 19 1.11 7.46 -5.98
CA LEU A 19 0.51 8.01 -4.76
C LEU A 19 1.17 7.46 -3.49
N CYS A 20 1.91 6.36 -3.57
CA CYS A 20 2.57 5.81 -2.39
C CYS A 20 3.70 6.72 -1.90
N GLU A 21 3.54 7.32 -0.73
CA GLU A 21 4.57 8.17 -0.11
C GLU A 21 5.66 7.38 0.64
N GLN A 22 5.78 6.08 0.39
CA GLN A 22 6.84 5.21 0.95
C GLN A 22 7.01 5.31 2.49
N CYS A 23 5.92 5.54 3.22
CA CYS A 23 5.96 5.70 4.68
C CYS A 23 6.24 4.41 5.48
N GLY A 24 6.27 3.25 4.82
CA GLY A 24 6.53 1.93 5.43
C GLY A 24 5.45 1.37 6.35
N LEU A 25 4.39 2.13 6.68
CA LEU A 25 3.37 1.68 7.63
C LEU A 25 2.60 0.45 7.16
N CYS A 26 2.31 0.33 5.86
CA CYS A 26 1.66 -0.85 5.32
C CYS A 26 2.52 -2.13 5.48
N CYS A 27 3.83 -2.00 5.66
CA CYS A 27 4.78 -3.11 5.79
C CYS A 27 4.86 -3.70 7.20
N PHE A 28 4.21 -3.14 8.21
CA PHE A 28 4.16 -3.74 9.54
C PHE A 28 3.04 -4.77 9.62
N GLU A 29 3.28 -5.82 10.40
CA GLU A 29 2.28 -6.84 10.70
C GLU A 29 1.07 -6.23 11.42
N LYS A 30 -0.10 -6.79 11.10
CA LYS A 30 -1.39 -6.35 11.61
C LYS A 30 -2.09 -7.54 12.24
N ILE A 31 -2.66 -7.33 13.41
CA ILE A 31 -3.50 -8.31 14.10
C ILE A 31 -4.90 -7.73 14.18
N GLU A 32 -5.89 -8.54 13.85
CA GLU A 32 -7.30 -8.22 14.03
C GLU A 32 -7.81 -8.94 15.28
N ASP A 33 -8.53 -8.23 16.15
CA ASP A 33 -9.20 -8.83 17.30
C ASP A 33 -10.62 -9.33 16.97
N GLU A 34 -11.32 -9.85 17.99
CA GLU A 34 -12.68 -10.40 17.85
C GLU A 34 -13.73 -9.35 17.43
N ASP A 35 -13.46 -8.06 17.66
CA ASP A 35 -14.35 -6.94 17.31
C ASP A 35 -14.03 -6.36 15.92
N GLY A 36 -13.00 -6.88 15.24
CA GLY A 36 -12.53 -6.37 13.94
C GLY A 36 -11.63 -5.13 14.06
N THR A 37 -11.07 -4.87 15.25
CA THR A 37 -10.11 -3.79 15.47
C THR A 37 -8.73 -4.25 15.03
N ILE A 38 -8.05 -3.39 14.24
CA ILE A 38 -6.74 -3.72 13.68
C ILE A 38 -5.64 -3.00 14.43
N PHE A 39 -4.73 -3.79 15.00
CA PHE A 39 -3.54 -3.34 15.71
C PHE A 39 -2.29 -3.58 14.88
N PHE A 40 -1.39 -2.58 14.86
CA PHE A 40 -0.06 -2.74 14.29
C PHE A 40 0.87 -3.32 15.34
N THR A 41 1.69 -4.30 14.94
CA THR A 41 2.79 -4.78 15.79
C THR A 41 4.07 -4.03 15.46
N ALA A 42 5.08 -4.16 16.32
CA ALA A 42 6.42 -3.64 16.05
C ALA A 42 7.22 -4.53 15.06
N THR A 43 6.59 -5.56 14.49
CA THR A 43 7.22 -6.51 13.57
C THR A 43 7.11 -5.99 12.14
N PRO A 44 8.23 -5.55 11.53
CA PRO A 44 8.23 -5.17 10.12
C PRO A 44 8.25 -6.41 9.23
N CYS A 45 7.73 -6.28 8.01
CA CYS A 45 8.00 -7.22 6.94
C CYS A 45 9.51 -7.31 6.68
N ARG A 46 10.00 -8.51 6.35
CA ARG A 46 11.43 -8.80 6.10
C ARG A 46 12.09 -7.93 5.03
N TYR A 47 11.32 -7.21 4.21
CA TYR A 47 11.83 -6.36 3.13
C TYR A 47 11.73 -4.86 3.42
N LEU A 48 11.20 -4.45 4.58
CA LEU A 48 11.21 -3.06 5.02
C LEU A 48 12.61 -2.69 5.51
N ASP A 49 13.17 -1.58 5.03
CA ASP A 49 14.23 -0.90 5.74
C ASP A 49 13.64 -0.07 6.88
N VAL A 50 13.88 -0.46 8.13
CA VAL A 50 13.29 0.26 9.28
C VAL A 50 13.95 1.61 9.54
N VAL A 51 15.12 1.88 8.95
CA VAL A 51 15.81 3.18 9.11
C VAL A 51 15.27 4.17 8.08
N SER A 52 15.25 3.81 6.80
CA SER A 52 14.70 4.70 5.75
C SER A 52 13.17 4.66 5.64
N ARG A 53 12.54 3.61 6.18
CA ARG A 53 11.11 3.26 6.07
C ARG A 53 10.67 2.83 4.68
N GLU A 54 11.61 2.55 3.77
CA GLU A 54 11.32 2.16 2.40
C GLU A 54 11.25 0.65 2.22
N CYS A 55 10.40 0.19 1.31
CA CYS A 55 10.35 -1.21 0.92
C CYS A 55 11.43 -1.50 -0.12
N LYS A 56 12.38 -2.39 0.19
CA LYS A 56 13.54 -2.73 -0.65
C LYS A 56 13.18 -3.41 -1.98
N ILE A 57 11.93 -3.86 -2.11
CA ILE A 57 11.44 -4.60 -3.26
C ILE A 57 10.14 -4.00 -3.82
N TYR A 58 9.87 -2.71 -3.58
CA TYR A 58 8.55 -2.12 -3.83
C TYR A 58 7.99 -2.39 -5.24
N GLU A 59 8.82 -2.28 -6.28
CA GLU A 59 8.42 -2.51 -7.68
C GLU A 59 8.00 -3.95 -7.98
N ARG A 60 8.61 -4.93 -7.30
CA ARG A 60 8.36 -6.37 -7.48
C ARG A 60 7.70 -7.01 -6.26
N ARG A 61 7.10 -6.20 -5.38
CA ARG A 61 6.67 -6.65 -4.04
C ARG A 61 5.60 -7.73 -4.10
N PHE A 62 4.73 -7.70 -5.10
CA PHE A 62 3.69 -8.71 -5.29
C PHE A 62 4.22 -10.03 -5.88
N GLU A 63 5.35 -9.98 -6.59
CA GLU A 63 6.02 -11.19 -7.11
C GLU A 63 6.83 -11.89 -6.01
N ILE A 64 7.51 -11.11 -5.17
CA ILE A 64 8.44 -11.62 -4.14
C ILE A 64 7.75 -11.85 -2.80
N CYS A 65 6.69 -11.09 -2.49
CA CYS A 65 5.92 -11.17 -1.26
C CYS A 65 4.42 -11.23 -1.59
N PRO A 66 3.85 -12.42 -1.84
CA PRO A 66 2.43 -12.59 -2.19
C PRO A 66 1.47 -12.07 -1.12
N GLU A 67 1.91 -12.04 0.14
CA GLU A 67 1.16 -11.48 1.28
C GLU A 67 1.09 -9.94 1.27
N CYS A 68 1.82 -9.27 0.36
CA CYS A 68 1.77 -7.82 0.25
C CYS A 68 0.40 -7.39 -0.27
N VAL A 69 -0.32 -6.61 0.53
CA VAL A 69 -1.63 -6.08 0.14
C VAL A 69 -1.52 -5.13 -1.04
N LYS A 70 -2.24 -5.45 -2.13
CA LYS A 70 -2.37 -4.57 -3.28
C LYS A 70 -3.42 -3.51 -2.97
N LEU A 71 -2.98 -2.31 -2.58
CA LEU A 71 -3.85 -1.20 -2.19
C LEU A 71 -4.57 -0.58 -3.40
N THR A 72 -5.47 -1.31 -4.06
CA THR A 72 -6.34 -0.76 -5.11
C THR A 72 -7.31 0.26 -4.52
N GLU A 73 -7.89 1.13 -5.36
CA GLU A 73 -8.91 2.09 -4.91
C GLU A 73 -10.06 1.41 -4.14
N GLU A 74 -10.55 0.28 -4.66
CA GLU A 74 -11.61 -0.52 -4.02
C GLU A 74 -11.20 -1.00 -2.62
N ILE A 75 -9.99 -1.56 -2.50
CA ILE A 75 -9.45 -2.04 -1.22
C ILE A 75 -9.29 -0.87 -0.25
N VAL A 76 -8.72 0.26 -0.70
CA VAL A 76 -8.48 1.45 0.14
C VAL A 76 -9.80 2.02 0.69
N ARG A 77 -10.88 1.98 -0.08
CA ARG A 77 -12.21 2.41 0.39
C ARG A 77 -12.82 1.50 1.46
N GLY A 78 -12.39 0.23 1.52
CA GLY A 78 -12.91 -0.78 2.45
C GLY A 78 -12.07 -0.99 3.71
N ILE A 79 -10.76 -0.75 3.66
CA ILE A 79 -9.87 -0.99 4.80
C ILE A 79 -9.93 0.13 5.85
N ARG A 80 -9.76 -0.26 7.11
CA ARG A 80 -9.84 0.64 8.28
C ARG A 80 -8.51 0.94 8.95
N TRP A 81 -7.43 0.33 8.47
CA TRP A 81 -6.11 0.37 9.11
C TRP A 81 -5.12 1.36 8.46
N LEU A 82 -5.39 1.88 7.26
CA LEU A 82 -4.54 2.92 6.67
C LEU A 82 -4.65 4.23 7.46
N HIS A 83 -3.53 4.93 7.62
CA HIS A 83 -3.51 6.21 8.32
C HIS A 83 -4.01 7.34 7.42
N ASP A 84 -4.49 8.40 8.05
CA ASP A 84 -5.08 9.56 7.36
C ASP A 84 -4.12 10.29 6.42
N ASP A 85 -2.82 10.21 6.69
CA ASP A 85 -1.79 10.82 5.85
C ASP A 85 -1.29 9.87 4.76
N CYS A 86 -1.85 8.68 4.61
CA CYS A 86 -1.45 7.75 3.54
C CYS A 86 -1.78 8.38 2.19
N GLY A 87 -0.84 8.43 1.26
CA GLY A 87 -1.06 9.04 -0.05
C GLY A 87 -2.28 8.51 -0.81
N TYR A 88 -2.56 7.20 -0.73
CA TYR A 88 -3.79 6.62 -1.28
C TYR A 88 -5.07 7.14 -0.59
N MET A 89 -5.06 7.29 0.74
CA MET A 89 -6.19 7.85 1.49
C MET A 89 -6.42 9.32 1.13
N LYS A 90 -5.34 10.11 1.06
CA LYS A 90 -5.39 11.53 0.69
C LYS A 90 -5.91 11.73 -0.73
N ALA A 91 -5.47 10.91 -1.69
CA ALA A 91 -5.94 10.96 -3.07
C ALA A 91 -7.45 10.72 -3.20
N LEU A 92 -8.03 9.89 -2.32
CA LEU A 92 -9.45 9.60 -2.29
C LEU A 92 -10.26 10.50 -1.33
N GLY A 93 -9.61 11.44 -0.63
CA GLY A 93 -10.26 12.29 0.38
C GLY A 93 -10.84 11.50 1.56
N LEU A 94 -10.26 10.33 1.88
CA LEU A 94 -10.73 9.46 2.94
C LEU A 94 -10.09 9.82 4.29
N LYS A 95 -10.82 9.52 5.36
CA LYS A 95 -10.34 9.55 6.75
C LYS A 95 -10.64 8.21 7.40
N ARG A 96 -9.74 7.77 8.27
CA ARG A 96 -9.87 6.52 9.01
C ARG A 96 -11.15 6.59 9.84
N ARG A 97 -12.06 5.67 9.56
CA ARG A 97 -13.31 5.55 10.33
C ARG A 97 -12.95 4.93 11.67
N ARG A 98 -13.23 5.66 12.75
CA ARG A 98 -13.01 5.23 14.13
C ARG A 98 -13.96 4.11 14.50
#